data_AF-A0A2V7V576-F1
#
_entry.id   AF-A0A2V7V576-F1
#
_cell.length_a   1.000
_cell.length_b   1.000
_cell.length_c   1.000
_cell.angle_alpha   90.00
_cell.angle_beta   90.00
_cell.angle_gamma   90.00
#
_symmetry.space_group_name_H-M   'P 1'
#
loop_
_entity.id
_entity.type
_entity.pdbx_description
1 polymer ?
#
loop_
_entity_poly.entity_id
_entity_poly.type
_entity_poly.pdbx_seq_one_letter_code
_entity_poly.pdbx_strand_id
1 'polypeptide(L)'
;MIDPLSAETALLVAPAVLLLWAFWVMLLNPQSEKVYNRIERQVRAEMDLADLSYDEAYALRARGSADQARHLLKVGSHIMERLTPSMLRLLSAMGTFSRMLSAVAPVAPLRPRDFRLAPIVSLAYLNGALHRFLSAAERYRLRLYILGRGYALATRSLFDATRRIVDGRAHAERAWEHIRAIRHDLETLSHETLDSLRVLLVSLAAEKREDLLRRL
;
A
#
# COMPACT_ATOMS: atom_id res chain seq x y z
N MET A 1 -17.78 -38.59 11.54
CA MET A 1 -16.96 -39.16 10.45
C MET A 1 -16.67 -38.01 9.50
N ILE A 2 -15.52 -37.37 9.68
CA ILE A 2 -15.10 -36.20 8.89
C ILE A 2 -14.43 -36.76 7.64
N ASP A 3 -14.95 -36.38 6.48
CA ASP A 3 -14.53 -36.87 5.17
C ASP A 3 -13.08 -36.41 4.87
N PRO A 4 -12.10 -37.32 4.70
CA PRO A 4 -10.70 -36.94 4.49
C PRO A 4 -10.41 -36.32 3.11
N LEU A 5 -11.40 -36.25 2.22
CA LEU A 5 -11.26 -35.73 0.85
C LEU A 5 -11.27 -34.19 0.73
N SER A 6 -11.57 -33.45 1.80
CA SER A 6 -11.59 -31.97 1.75
C SER A 6 -10.23 -31.30 2.00
N ALA A 7 -9.22 -32.06 2.45
CA ALA A 7 -7.88 -31.52 2.74
C ALA A 7 -6.92 -31.61 1.53
N GLU A 8 -7.03 -32.66 0.70
CA GLU A 8 -6.18 -32.83 -0.48
C GLU A 8 -6.56 -31.89 -1.64
N THR A 9 -7.84 -31.51 -1.75
CA THR A 9 -8.31 -30.54 -2.76
C THR A 9 -7.83 -29.12 -2.47
N ALA A 10 -7.54 -28.76 -1.21
CA ALA A 10 -7.00 -27.45 -0.85
C ALA A 10 -5.50 -27.29 -1.18
N LEU A 11 -4.74 -28.38 -1.24
CA LEU A 11 -3.29 -28.37 -1.50
C LEU A 11 -2.93 -28.34 -3.00
N LEU A 12 -3.86 -28.70 -3.88
CA LEU A 12 -3.66 -28.69 -5.34
C LEU A 12 -4.06 -27.37 -6.02
N VAL A 13 -4.88 -26.52 -5.37
CA VAL A 13 -5.33 -25.23 -5.96
C VAL A 13 -4.31 -24.11 -5.76
N ALA A 14 -3.48 -24.16 -4.72
CA ALA A 14 -2.44 -23.16 -4.46
C ALA A 14 -1.44 -22.98 -5.61
N PRO A 15 -0.86 -24.04 -6.22
CA PRO A 15 0.03 -23.89 -7.37
C PRO A 15 -0.71 -23.50 -8.65
N ALA A 16 -1.97 -23.93 -8.83
CA ALA A 16 -2.78 -23.56 -9.99
C ALA A 16 -3.17 -22.08 -9.98
N VAL A 17 -3.48 -21.50 -8.82
CA VAL A 17 -3.74 -20.06 -8.66
C VAL A 17 -2.47 -19.23 -8.86
N LEU A 18 -1.31 -19.72 -8.41
CA LEU A 18 -0.01 -19.06 -8.64
C LEU A 18 0.44 -19.14 -10.11
N LEU A 19 0.19 -20.27 -10.80
CA LEU A 19 0.45 -20.43 -12.23
C LEU A 19 -0.53 -19.64 -13.09
N LEU A 20 -1.81 -19.58 -12.71
CA LEU A 20 -2.76 -18.65 -13.31
C LEU A 20 -2.23 -17.23 -13.11
N TRP A 21 -1.85 -16.83 -11.89
CA TRP A 21 -1.37 -15.48 -11.60
C TRP A 21 -0.13 -15.11 -12.42
N ALA A 22 0.85 -16.03 -12.56
CA ALA A 22 2.04 -15.83 -13.39
C ALA A 22 1.70 -15.75 -14.91
N PHE A 23 0.80 -16.62 -15.39
CA PHE A 23 0.31 -16.59 -16.78
C PHE A 23 -0.56 -15.36 -17.08
N TRP A 24 -1.28 -14.84 -16.08
CA TRP A 24 -2.09 -13.61 -16.16
C TRP A 24 -1.24 -12.35 -16.11
N VAL A 25 -0.13 -12.34 -15.34
CA VAL A 25 0.89 -11.28 -15.37
C VAL A 25 1.55 -11.21 -16.75
N MET A 26 1.77 -12.35 -17.42
CA MET A 26 2.29 -12.41 -18.79
C MET A 26 1.30 -11.87 -19.85
N LEU A 27 0.02 -11.76 -19.51
CA LEU A 27 -1.05 -11.29 -20.40
C LEU A 27 -1.40 -9.80 -20.25
N LEU A 28 -0.77 -9.10 -19.30
CA LEU A 28 -0.77 -7.65 -19.27
C LEU A 28 -0.21 -7.17 -20.61
N ASN A 29 -0.96 -6.34 -21.33
CA ASN A 29 -0.44 -5.59 -22.48
C ASN A 29 0.97 -5.07 -22.10
N PRO A 30 2.01 -5.24 -22.95
CA PRO A 30 3.36 -4.74 -22.67
C PRO A 30 3.40 -3.28 -22.20
N GLN A 31 2.39 -2.49 -22.55
CA GLN A 31 2.20 -1.13 -22.03
C GLN A 31 1.78 -1.07 -20.56
N SER A 32 0.83 -1.90 -20.10
CA SER A 32 0.36 -1.94 -18.71
C SER A 32 1.46 -2.41 -17.76
N GLU A 33 2.25 -3.39 -18.18
CA GLU A 33 3.41 -3.86 -17.42
C GLU A 33 4.49 -2.77 -17.30
N LYS A 34 4.80 -2.07 -18.40
CA LYS A 34 5.73 -0.93 -18.39
C LYS A 34 5.27 0.19 -17.45
N VAL A 35 3.97 0.50 -17.43
CA VAL A 35 3.39 1.51 -16.53
C VAL A 35 3.52 1.05 -15.07
N TYR A 36 3.14 -0.19 -14.77
CA TYR A 36 3.27 -0.75 -13.42
C TYR A 36 4.73 -0.72 -12.94
N ASN A 37 5.66 -1.28 -13.72
CA ASN A 37 7.08 -1.35 -13.37
C ASN A 37 7.74 0.03 -13.23
N ARG A 38 7.26 1.04 -13.97
CA ARG A 38 7.72 2.42 -13.79
C ARG A 38 7.25 2.99 -12.45
N ILE A 39 5.97 2.84 -12.13
CA ILE A 39 5.39 3.35 -10.88
C ILE A 39 6.01 2.63 -9.68
N GLU A 40 6.10 1.29 -9.73
CA GLU A 40 6.70 0.50 -8.66
C GLU A 40 8.15 0.91 -8.40
N ARG A 41 8.99 1.01 -9.43
CA ARG A 41 10.39 1.43 -9.25
C ARG A 41 10.51 2.82 -8.66
N GLN A 42 9.67 3.76 -9.09
CA GLN A 42 9.67 5.11 -8.55
C GLN A 42 9.26 5.12 -7.07
N VAL A 43 8.19 4.41 -6.70
CA VAL A 43 7.73 4.32 -5.31
C VAL A 43 8.78 3.66 -4.43
N ARG A 44 9.36 2.54 -4.88
CA ARG A 44 10.43 1.85 -4.15
C ARG A 44 11.65 2.74 -3.94
N ALA A 45 12.14 3.42 -4.97
CA ALA A 45 13.30 4.30 -4.86
C ALA A 45 13.09 5.44 -3.84
N GLU A 46 11.91 6.05 -3.80
CA GLU A 46 11.58 7.11 -2.83
C GLU A 46 11.46 6.55 -1.41
N MET A 47 10.87 5.36 -1.24
CA MET A 47 10.79 4.67 0.06
C MET A 47 12.20 4.31 0.57
N ASP A 48 13.03 3.70 -0.27
CA ASP A 48 14.40 3.30 0.06
C ASP A 48 15.25 4.52 0.48
N LEU A 49 15.10 5.64 -0.23
CA LEU A 49 15.82 6.88 0.09
C LEU A 49 15.40 7.45 1.45
N ALA A 50 14.10 7.45 1.75
CA ALA A 50 13.60 7.89 3.04
C ALA A 50 14.06 6.95 4.16
N ASP A 51 14.02 5.64 3.94
CA ASP A 51 14.44 4.64 4.92
C ASP A 51 15.92 4.75 5.25
N LEU A 52 16.78 4.92 4.24
CA LEU A 52 18.20 5.23 4.46
C LEU A 52 18.38 6.47 5.34
N SER A 53 17.63 7.54 5.04
CA SER A 53 17.70 8.78 5.81
C SER A 53 17.26 8.59 7.27
N TYR A 54 16.24 7.77 7.51
CA TYR A 54 15.78 7.49 8.86
C TYR A 54 16.76 6.60 9.62
N ASP A 55 17.29 5.56 8.98
CA ASP A 55 18.21 4.62 9.61
C ASP A 55 19.50 5.30 10.03
N GLU A 56 20.04 6.20 9.19
CA GLU A 56 21.19 7.03 9.55
C GLU A 56 20.83 8.03 10.66
N ALA A 57 19.62 8.60 10.67
CA ALA A 57 19.16 9.44 11.78
C ALA A 57 19.14 8.68 13.11
N TYR A 58 18.71 7.41 13.12
CA TYR A 58 18.77 6.56 14.32
C TYR A 58 20.21 6.25 14.74
N ALA A 59 21.09 5.95 13.78
CA ALA A 59 22.50 5.66 14.04
C ALA A 59 23.22 6.86 14.66
N LEU A 60 23.04 8.05 14.10
CA LEU A 60 23.62 9.29 14.64
C LEU A 60 23.07 9.64 16.02
N ARG A 61 21.78 9.41 16.24
CA ARG A 61 21.18 9.59 17.58
C ARG A 61 21.83 8.66 18.60
N ALA A 62 22.03 7.38 18.27
CA ALA A 62 22.64 6.41 19.17
C ALA A 62 24.10 6.79 19.53
N ARG A 63 24.78 7.55 18.67
CA ARG A 63 26.14 8.08 18.89
C ARG A 63 26.17 9.43 19.61
N GLY A 64 25.01 9.99 19.99
CA GLY A 64 24.91 11.29 20.66
C GLY A 64 24.92 12.51 19.73
N SER A 65 24.94 12.31 18.41
CA SER A 65 24.94 13.39 17.41
C SER A 65 23.52 13.90 17.12
N ALA A 66 22.86 14.46 18.14
CA ALA A 66 21.43 14.79 18.12
C ALA A 66 21.02 15.76 16.99
N ASP A 67 21.82 16.76 16.66
CA ASP A 67 21.46 17.75 15.64
C ASP A 67 21.55 17.18 14.21
N GLN A 68 22.55 16.35 13.94
CA GLN A 68 22.65 15.66 12.65
C GLN A 68 21.54 14.62 12.50
N ALA A 69 21.19 13.91 13.58
CA ALA A 69 20.05 12.99 13.62
C ALA A 69 18.73 13.73 13.31
N ARG A 70 18.50 14.91 13.91
CA ARG A 70 17.33 15.75 13.60
C ARG A 70 17.32 16.22 12.16
N HIS A 71 18.47 16.56 11.59
CA HIS A 71 18.58 16.98 10.20
C HIS A 71 18.16 15.85 9.25
N LEU A 72 18.73 14.65 9.40
CA LEU A 72 18.37 13.50 8.57
C LEU A 72 16.92 13.04 8.79
N LEU A 73 16.40 13.18 10.01
CA LEU A 73 14.98 12.93 10.26
C LEU A 73 14.08 13.85 9.43
N LYS A 74 14.42 15.14 9.33
CA LYS A 74 13.69 16.09 8.49
C LYS A 74 13.78 15.72 7.01
N VAL A 75 14.95 15.29 6.54
CA VAL A 75 15.14 14.85 5.15
C VAL A 75 14.22 13.67 4.81
N GLY A 76 14.23 12.62 5.63
CA GLY A 76 13.33 11.47 5.47
C GLY A 76 11.86 11.88 5.48
N SER A 77 11.46 12.76 6.42
CA SER A 77 10.09 13.28 6.49
C SER A 77 9.68 14.07 5.24
N HIS A 78 10.59 14.84 4.67
CA HIS A 78 10.32 15.63 3.48
C HIS A 78 10.17 14.76 2.22
N ILE A 79 10.94 13.68 2.11
CA ILE A 79 10.78 12.69 1.04
C ILE A 79 9.37 12.07 1.10
N MET A 80 8.94 11.65 2.29
CA MET A 80 7.59 11.09 2.51
C MET A 80 6.47 12.10 2.24
N GLU A 81 6.67 13.36 2.62
CA GLU A 81 5.75 14.46 2.32
C GLU A 81 5.60 14.68 0.80
N ARG A 82 6.67 14.51 0.02
CA ARG A 82 6.63 14.61 -1.45
C ARG A 82 6.04 13.37 -2.13
N LEU A 83 6.28 12.18 -1.57
CA LEU A 83 5.75 10.92 -2.09
C LEU A 83 4.22 10.83 -1.90
N THR A 84 3.71 11.27 -0.74
CA THR A 84 2.31 11.11 -0.36
C THR A 84 1.31 11.68 -1.39
N PRO A 85 1.45 12.93 -1.89
CA PRO A 85 0.56 13.46 -2.92
C PRO A 85 0.56 12.63 -4.20
N SER A 86 1.68 12.03 -4.58
CA SER A 86 1.77 11.15 -5.75
C SER A 86 0.97 9.86 -5.54
N MET A 87 1.05 9.26 -4.35
CA MET A 87 0.25 8.09 -3.99
C MET A 87 -1.25 8.41 -3.95
N LEU A 88 -1.63 9.57 -3.40
CA LEU A 88 -3.04 10.01 -3.39
C LEU A 88 -3.60 10.26 -4.80
N ARG A 89 -2.80 10.86 -5.69
CA ARG A 89 -3.17 11.03 -7.11
C ARG A 89 -3.34 9.69 -7.81
N LEU A 90 -2.44 8.74 -7.55
CA LEU A 90 -2.52 7.38 -8.09
C LEU A 90 -3.81 6.68 -7.63
N LEU A 91 -4.11 6.70 -6.33
CA LEU A 91 -5.34 6.13 -5.77
C LEU A 91 -6.60 6.79 -6.35
N SER A 92 -6.58 8.10 -6.54
CA SER A 92 -7.68 8.83 -7.18
C SER A 92 -7.90 8.39 -8.64
N ALA A 93 -6.82 8.30 -9.42
CA ALA A 93 -6.87 7.81 -10.80
C ALA A 93 -7.39 6.37 -10.86
N MET A 94 -6.91 5.49 -9.98
CA MET A 94 -7.39 4.11 -9.85
C MET A 94 -8.88 4.05 -9.52
N GLY A 95 -9.36 4.95 -8.64
CA GLY A 95 -10.77 5.10 -8.31
C GLY A 95 -11.61 5.46 -9.54
N THR A 96 -11.15 6.41 -10.35
CA THR A 96 -11.82 6.80 -11.61
C THR A 96 -11.91 5.64 -12.59
N PHE A 97 -10.79 4.97 -12.87
CA PHE A 97 -10.78 3.82 -13.80
C PHE A 97 -11.63 2.64 -13.29
N SER A 98 -11.68 2.41 -11.97
CA SER A 98 -12.52 1.35 -11.39
C SER A 98 -14.03 1.55 -11.59
N ARG A 99 -14.47 2.77 -11.96
CA ARG A 99 -15.88 3.04 -12.28
C ARG A 99 -16.23 2.70 -13.73
N MET A 100 -15.23 2.62 -14.59
CA MET A 100 -15.40 2.31 -16.01
C MET A 100 -15.37 0.80 -16.29
N LEU A 101 -14.96 0.00 -15.30
CA LEU A 101 -14.89 -1.46 -15.42
C LEU A 101 -16.24 -2.10 -15.15
N SER A 102 -16.64 -3.05 -16.00
CA SER A 102 -17.83 -3.87 -15.79
C SER A 102 -17.63 -4.84 -14.63
N ALA A 103 -16.41 -5.36 -14.47
CA ALA A 103 -16.02 -6.20 -13.35
C ALA A 103 -14.58 -5.89 -12.88
N VAL A 104 -14.35 -6.02 -11.57
CA VAL A 104 -13.01 -5.91 -10.97
C VAL A 104 -12.68 -7.24 -10.33
N ALA A 105 -11.45 -7.73 -10.52
CA ALA A 105 -11.02 -8.95 -9.86
C ALA A 105 -11.14 -8.81 -8.33
N PRO A 106 -11.59 -9.86 -7.61
CA PRO A 106 -11.74 -9.79 -6.16
C PRO A 106 -10.43 -9.41 -5.47
N VAL A 107 -10.50 -8.43 -4.56
CA VAL A 107 -9.36 -8.02 -3.75
C VAL A 107 -9.58 -8.38 -2.29
N ALA A 108 -8.55 -8.96 -1.68
CA ALA A 108 -8.55 -9.25 -0.26
C ALA A 108 -8.66 -7.97 0.58
N PRO A 109 -9.40 -8.00 1.70
CA PRO A 109 -9.41 -6.87 2.61
C PRO A 109 -8.01 -6.62 3.17
N LEU A 110 -7.71 -5.35 3.44
CA LEU A 110 -6.54 -4.93 4.21
C LEU A 110 -6.50 -5.69 5.54
N ARG A 111 -5.32 -6.17 5.91
CA ARG A 111 -5.10 -6.96 7.12
C ARG A 111 -4.75 -6.02 8.28
N PRO A 112 -5.58 -5.91 9.33
CA PRO A 112 -5.32 -4.98 10.43
C PRO A 112 -3.99 -5.22 11.15
N ARG A 113 -3.55 -6.48 11.21
CA ARG A 113 -2.30 -6.90 11.84
C ARG A 113 -1.03 -6.40 11.15
N ASP A 114 -1.15 -5.95 9.89
CA ASP A 114 -0.02 -5.46 9.09
C ASP A 114 0.20 -3.95 9.30
N PHE A 115 -0.61 -3.31 10.17
CA PHE A 115 -0.52 -1.89 10.54
C PHE A 115 -0.23 -1.74 12.04
N ARG A 116 0.45 -0.64 12.39
CA ARG A 116 0.88 -0.31 13.75
C ARG A 116 0.21 0.94 14.32
N LEU A 117 -0.27 1.85 13.47
CA LEU A 117 -1.02 3.03 13.91
C LEU A 117 -2.47 2.65 14.19
N ALA A 118 -2.92 2.82 15.44
CA ALA A 118 -4.29 2.50 15.87
C ALA A 118 -5.39 3.11 14.96
N PRO A 119 -5.28 4.35 14.45
CA PRO A 119 -6.25 4.88 13.49
C PRO A 119 -6.30 4.08 12.18
N ILE A 120 -5.17 3.61 11.66
CA ILE A 120 -5.10 2.85 10.41
C ILE A 120 -5.56 1.41 10.64
N VAL A 121 -5.16 0.80 11.75
CA VAL A 121 -5.68 -0.50 12.21
C VAL A 121 -7.21 -0.48 12.29
N SER A 122 -7.79 0.57 12.85
CA SER A 122 -9.25 0.74 12.95
C SER A 122 -9.91 0.81 11.57
N LEU A 123 -9.30 1.53 10.62
CA LEU A 123 -9.78 1.56 9.24
C LEU A 123 -9.69 0.18 8.56
N ALA A 124 -8.61 -0.57 8.80
CA ALA A 124 -8.46 -1.92 8.26
C ALA A 124 -9.50 -2.90 8.84
N TYR A 125 -9.86 -2.78 10.12
CA TYR A 125 -10.96 -3.54 10.71
C TYR A 125 -12.30 -3.19 10.06
N LEU A 126 -12.58 -1.89 9.89
CA LEU A 126 -13.79 -1.43 9.21
C LEU A 126 -13.85 -1.95 7.77
N ASN A 127 -12.72 -1.97 7.06
CA ASN A 127 -12.61 -2.55 5.73
C ASN A 127 -13.09 -4.01 5.72
N GLY A 128 -12.56 -4.84 6.62
CA GLY A 128 -12.92 -6.25 6.72
C GLY A 128 -14.38 -6.47 7.10
N ALA A 129 -14.92 -5.65 8.00
CA ALA A 129 -16.32 -5.74 8.42
C ALA A 129 -17.29 -5.43 7.28
N LEU A 130 -17.02 -4.37 6.51
CA LEU A 130 -17.85 -3.95 5.39
C LEU A 130 -17.69 -4.86 4.17
N HIS A 131 -16.54 -5.51 3.99
CA HIS A 131 -16.26 -6.37 2.84
C HIS A 131 -17.33 -7.46 2.63
N ARG A 132 -17.92 -7.99 3.71
CA ARG A 132 -18.97 -9.02 3.65
C ARG A 132 -20.25 -8.57 2.97
N PHE A 133 -20.55 -7.27 2.98
CA PHE A 133 -21.81 -6.72 2.48
C PHE A 133 -21.69 -6.07 1.10
N LEU A 134 -20.47 -5.99 0.55
CA LEU A 134 -20.16 -5.23 -0.66
C LEU A 134 -19.91 -6.15 -1.87
N SER A 135 -20.22 -5.67 -3.06
CA SER A 135 -19.80 -6.27 -4.33
C SER A 135 -18.28 -6.15 -4.56
N ALA A 136 -17.72 -6.88 -5.54
CA ALA A 136 -16.29 -6.82 -5.85
C ALA A 136 -15.80 -5.40 -6.19
N ALA A 137 -16.58 -4.65 -6.99
CA ALA A 137 -16.24 -3.27 -7.36
C ALA A 137 -16.31 -2.32 -6.15
N GLU A 138 -17.31 -2.48 -5.27
CA GLU A 138 -17.43 -1.68 -4.05
C GLU A 138 -16.32 -1.98 -3.06
N ARG A 139 -15.96 -3.26 -2.88
CA ARG A 139 -14.81 -3.69 -2.06
C ARG A 139 -13.51 -3.04 -2.53
N TYR A 140 -13.30 -3.02 -3.84
CA TYR A 140 -12.12 -2.40 -4.44
C TYR A 140 -12.08 -0.89 -4.13
N ARG A 141 -13.19 -0.17 -4.36
CA ARG A 141 -13.28 1.27 -4.09
C ARG A 141 -13.15 1.61 -2.60
N LEU A 142 -13.75 0.82 -1.72
CA LEU A 142 -13.60 0.95 -0.28
C LEU A 142 -12.13 0.80 0.13
N ARG A 143 -11.45 -0.21 -0.41
CA ARG A 143 -10.02 -0.42 -0.18
C ARG A 143 -9.20 0.80 -0.62
N LEU A 144 -9.44 1.36 -1.81
CA LEU A 144 -8.75 2.58 -2.26
C LEU A 144 -9.00 3.78 -1.35
N TYR A 145 -10.26 3.95 -0.91
CA TYR A 145 -10.62 5.00 0.03
C TYR A 145 -9.84 4.86 1.34
N ILE A 146 -9.76 3.65 1.89
CA ILE A 146 -9.06 3.38 3.15
C ILE A 146 -7.55 3.58 3.00
N LEU A 147 -6.94 3.16 1.89
CA LEU A 147 -5.55 3.44 1.59
C LEU A 147 -5.29 4.96 1.55
N GLY A 148 -6.15 5.73 0.89
CA GLY A 148 -6.03 7.19 0.83
C GLY A 148 -6.14 7.85 2.21
N ARG A 149 -7.07 7.38 3.05
CA ARG A 149 -7.18 7.84 4.45
C ARG A 149 -5.97 7.43 5.29
N GLY A 150 -5.44 6.23 5.07
CA GLY A 150 -4.22 5.73 5.70
C GLY A 150 -3.03 6.65 5.44
N TYR A 151 -2.79 7.00 4.17
CA TYR A 151 -1.75 7.96 3.79
C TYR A 151 -1.91 9.32 4.48
N ALA A 152 -3.11 9.90 4.45
CA ALA A 152 -3.36 11.19 5.09
C ALA A 152 -3.08 11.15 6.61
N LEU A 153 -3.43 10.04 7.28
CA LEU A 153 -3.19 9.86 8.71
C LEU A 153 -1.71 9.64 9.02
N ALA A 154 -1.03 8.77 8.26
CA ALA A 154 0.38 8.45 8.45
C ALA A 154 1.25 9.69 8.22
N THR A 155 1.06 10.42 7.12
CA THR A 155 1.87 11.60 6.78
C THR A 155 1.66 12.74 7.76
N ARG A 156 0.42 12.97 8.22
CA ARG A 156 0.16 13.94 9.29
C ARG A 156 0.86 13.55 10.59
N SER A 157 0.76 12.28 10.98
CA SER A 157 1.41 11.76 12.20
C SER A 157 2.93 11.86 12.11
N LEU A 158 3.50 11.64 10.93
CA LEU A 158 4.93 11.78 10.65
C LEU A 158 5.42 13.21 10.84
N PHE A 159 4.70 14.17 10.29
CA PHE A 159 5.02 15.59 10.41
C PHE A 159 4.94 16.04 11.88
N ASP A 160 3.87 15.66 12.58
CA ASP A 160 3.68 15.99 13.99
C ASP A 160 4.78 15.37 14.87
N ALA A 161 5.18 14.12 14.62
CA ALA A 161 6.25 13.44 15.36
C ALA A 161 7.62 14.06 15.09
N THR A 162 7.93 14.35 13.81
CA THR A 162 9.17 15.00 13.40
C THR A 162 9.31 16.37 14.05
N ARG A 163 8.25 17.18 14.01
CA ARG A 163 8.23 18.50 14.64
C ARG A 163 8.51 18.43 16.15
N ARG A 164 7.92 17.47 16.87
CA ARG A 164 8.16 17.30 18.32
C ARG A 164 9.63 17.02 18.66
N ILE A 165 10.30 16.21 17.85
CA ILE A 165 11.72 15.87 18.04
C ILE A 165 12.62 17.06 17.73
N VAL A 166 12.30 17.79 16.67
CA VAL A 166 13.05 18.98 16.24
C VAL A 166 12.91 20.11 17.26
N ASP A 167 11.70 20.36 17.75
CA ASP A 167 11.39 21.40 18.73
C ASP A 167 11.94 21.05 20.15
N GLY A 168 12.56 19.88 20.34
CA GLY A 168 13.13 19.47 21.63
C GLY A 168 12.09 19.28 22.75
N ARG A 169 10.84 18.97 22.42
CA ARG A 169 9.75 18.86 23.40
C ARG A 169 9.90 17.62 24.29
N ALA A 170 9.26 17.64 25.47
CA ALA A 170 9.17 16.49 26.36
C ALA A 170 8.66 15.23 25.60
N HIS A 171 9.18 14.05 25.98
CA HIS A 171 8.90 12.75 25.35
C HIS A 171 9.43 12.54 23.92
N ALA A 172 10.54 13.17 23.53
CA ALA A 172 11.21 12.92 22.26
C ALA A 172 11.49 11.43 21.99
N GLU A 173 11.78 10.65 23.04
CA GLU A 173 11.97 9.19 22.96
C GLU A 173 10.76 8.45 22.37
N ARG A 174 9.56 8.71 22.90
CA ARG A 174 8.32 8.12 22.37
C ARG A 174 8.05 8.56 20.93
N ALA A 175 8.45 9.78 20.56
CA ALA A 175 8.27 10.27 19.20
C ALA A 175 9.16 9.51 18.19
N TRP A 176 10.38 9.12 18.59
CA TRP A 176 11.26 8.27 17.77
C TRP A 176 10.64 6.89 17.55
N GLU A 177 10.15 6.22 18.59
CA GLU A 177 9.45 4.93 18.45
C GLU A 177 8.21 5.06 17.56
N HIS A 178 7.46 6.15 17.72
CA HIS A 178 6.29 6.43 16.91
C HIS A 178 6.63 6.59 15.42
N ILE A 179 7.74 7.24 15.07
CA ILE A 179 8.20 7.34 13.68
C ILE A 179 8.49 5.98 13.08
N ARG A 180 9.04 5.01 13.83
CA ARG A 180 9.22 3.63 13.30
C ARG A 180 7.89 2.98 12.96
N ALA A 181 6.87 3.17 13.80
CA ALA A 181 5.53 2.66 13.53
C ALA A 181 4.92 3.32 12.28
N ILE A 182 5.09 4.64 12.14
CA ILE A 182 4.59 5.39 10.98
C ILE A 182 5.28 4.94 9.68
N ARG A 183 6.60 4.76 9.69
CA ARG A 183 7.38 4.26 8.53
C ARG A 183 6.85 2.92 8.05
N HIS A 184 6.69 1.99 8.98
CA HIS A 184 6.15 0.67 8.68
C HIS A 184 4.76 0.76 8.03
N ASP A 185 3.87 1.61 8.55
CA ASP A 185 2.54 1.77 7.96
C ASP A 185 2.60 2.41 6.57
N LEU A 186 3.49 3.36 6.32
CA LEU A 186 3.70 3.96 5.00
C LEU A 186 4.22 2.94 3.97
N GLU A 187 5.10 2.03 4.41
CA GLU A 187 5.58 0.91 3.59
C GLU A 187 4.43 -0.06 3.27
N THR A 188 3.68 -0.50 4.27
CA THR A 188 2.50 -1.36 4.08
C THR A 188 1.47 -0.71 3.16
N LEU A 189 1.15 0.57 3.35
CA LEU A 189 0.25 1.32 2.47
C LEU A 189 0.75 1.34 1.02
N SER A 190 2.06 1.47 0.82
CA SER A 190 2.68 1.51 -0.51
C SER A 190 2.60 0.16 -1.21
N HIS A 191 2.90 -0.92 -0.50
CA HIS A 191 2.72 -2.28 -1.01
C HIS A 191 1.25 -2.55 -1.38
N GLU A 192 0.31 -2.29 -0.46
CA GLU A 192 -1.11 -2.54 -0.69
C GLU A 192 -1.69 -1.67 -1.82
N THR A 193 -1.12 -0.47 -2.05
CA THR A 193 -1.48 0.39 -3.19
C THR A 193 -0.97 -0.17 -4.51
N LEU A 194 0.29 -0.61 -4.58
CA LEU A 194 0.86 -1.23 -5.78
C LEU A 194 0.12 -2.54 -6.13
N ASP A 195 -0.22 -3.35 -5.14
CA ASP A 195 -1.02 -4.56 -5.36
C ASP A 195 -2.42 -4.23 -5.90
N SER A 196 -3.05 -3.17 -5.38
CA SER A 196 -4.34 -2.69 -5.90
C SER A 196 -4.21 -2.20 -7.34
N LEU A 197 -3.12 -1.50 -7.68
CA LEU A 197 -2.83 -1.06 -9.05
C LEU A 197 -2.68 -2.25 -9.99
N ARG A 198 -1.94 -3.29 -9.57
CA ARG A 198 -1.77 -4.52 -10.36
C ARG A 198 -3.13 -5.14 -10.67
N VAL A 199 -4.01 -5.27 -9.67
CA VAL A 199 -5.37 -5.80 -9.86
C VAL A 199 -6.18 -4.98 -10.86
N LEU A 200 -6.12 -3.65 -10.78
CA LEU A 200 -6.83 -2.78 -11.71
C LEU A 200 -6.33 -2.94 -13.14
N LEU A 201 -5.01 -2.98 -13.34
CA LEU A 201 -4.41 -3.14 -14.66
C LEU A 201 -4.77 -4.48 -15.30
N VAL A 202 -4.84 -5.55 -14.51
CA VAL A 202 -5.32 -6.87 -14.95
C VAL A 202 -6.79 -6.78 -15.37
N SER A 203 -7.64 -6.14 -14.56
CA SER A 203 -9.07 -6.01 -14.85
C SER A 203 -9.32 -5.16 -16.12
N LEU A 204 -8.56 -4.09 -16.33
CA LEU A 204 -8.60 -3.27 -17.56
C LEU A 204 -8.17 -4.04 -18.80
N ALA A 205 -7.15 -4.89 -18.67
CA ALA A 205 -6.68 -5.73 -19.79
C ALA A 205 -7.72 -6.79 -20.18
N ALA A 206 -8.47 -7.32 -19.20
CA ALA A 206 -9.56 -8.27 -19.44
C ALA A 206 -10.75 -7.61 -20.16
N GLU A 207 -11.21 -6.45 -19.67
CA GLU A 207 -12.33 -5.71 -20.29
C GLU A 207 -12.08 -5.39 -21.77
N LYS A 208 -10.88 -4.87 -22.09
CA LYS A 208 -10.49 -4.55 -23.47
C LYS A 208 -10.53 -5.78 -24.39
N ARG A 209 -10.20 -6.96 -23.85
CA ARG A 209 -10.24 -8.21 -24.61
C ARG A 209 -11.68 -8.65 -24.90
N GLU A 210 -12.56 -8.56 -23.91
CA GLU A 210 -13.98 -8.87 -24.09
C GLU A 210 -14.63 -7.94 -25.12
N ASP A 211 -14.33 -6.64 -25.08
CA ASP A 211 -14.82 -5.68 -26.06
C ASP A 211 -14.38 -5.99 -27.49
N LEU A 212 -13.13 -6.45 -27.66
CA LEU A 212 -12.62 -6.88 -28.96
C LEU A 212 -13.33 -8.14 -29.45
N LEU A 213 -13.54 -9.12 -28.57
CA LEU A 213 -14.24 -10.37 -28.93
C LEU A 213 -15.72 -10.14 -29.28
N ARG A 214 -16.39 -9.16 -28.66
CA ARG A 214 -17.79 -8.82 -28.98
C ARG A 214 -17.96 -8.10 -30.32
N ARG A 215 -16.89 -7.55 -30.90
CA ARG A 215 -16.91 -6.80 -32.17
C ARG A 215 -16.54 -7.65 -33.39
N LEU A 216 -16.08 -8.88 -33.16
CA LEU A 216 -15.77 -9.88 -34.19
C LEU A 216 -16.97 -10.81 -34.40
#